data_AF-A0A1W6EVV5-F1
#
_entry.id   AF-A0A1W6EVV5-F1
#
_cell.length_a   1.000
_cell.length_b   1.000
_cell.length_c   1.000
_cell.angle_alpha   90.00
_cell.angle_beta   90.00
_cell.angle_gamma   90.00
#
_symmetry.space_group_name_H-M   'P 1'
#
loop_
_entity.id
_entity.type
_entity.pdbx_description
1 polymer ?
#
loop_
_entity_poly.entity_id
_entity_poly.type
_entity_poly.pdbx_seq_one_letter_code
_entity_poly.pdbx_strand_id
1 'polypeptide(L)'
;MKATIALCFLVLLAIADTEYNGESDKLEELDIKNAIVELQKKIRSQMADNVEALIWTRAFLATKQKIAYYGFESNLSEVLHKIRIAVNSMRDEGHEAEYCYDEALDELKRLQKDAKMKFADCVNSCIQNFTVSLNATETFLNEGRAIITIINDVYDICTILPAVNQTNCIFIHINKNRFRVAIFNKEYKLQPAYRTMLINDTITDMFQCLRLRNDDGMAKLAEIESVNKLCLRGAKQLSVIEKDVDPTFT
;
A
#
# COMPACT_ATOMS: atom_id res chain seq x y z
N MET A 1 -24.68 -53.66 -14.89
CA MET A 1 -24.50 -52.60 -13.87
C MET A 1 -23.34 -51.70 -14.30
N LYS A 2 -23.59 -50.72 -15.19
CA LYS A 2 -22.55 -49.86 -15.80
C LYS A 2 -22.94 -48.36 -15.75
N ALA A 3 -23.66 -47.92 -14.73
CA ALA A 3 -24.29 -46.59 -14.73
C ALA A 3 -24.16 -45.79 -13.42
N THR A 4 -23.11 -45.99 -12.62
CA THR A 4 -23.04 -45.34 -11.30
C THR A 4 -21.70 -44.68 -10.96
N ILE A 5 -20.74 -44.67 -11.88
CA ILE A 5 -19.39 -44.10 -11.65
C ILE A 5 -19.28 -42.63 -12.11
N ALA A 6 -20.24 -42.14 -12.92
CA ALA A 6 -20.23 -40.78 -13.44
C ALA A 6 -20.62 -39.68 -12.43
N LEU A 7 -21.02 -40.02 -11.20
CA LEU A 7 -21.52 -39.03 -10.23
C LEU A 7 -20.43 -38.40 -9.34
N CYS A 8 -19.23 -39.00 -9.28
CA CYS A 8 -18.13 -38.49 -8.45
C CYS A 8 -17.45 -37.27 -9.08
N PHE A 9 -17.60 -37.10 -10.40
CA PHE A 9 -16.99 -36.05 -11.20
C PHE A 9 -17.74 -34.70 -11.16
N LEU A 10 -19.03 -34.69 -10.79
CA LEU A 10 -19.80 -33.43 -10.69
C LEU A 10 -19.31 -32.50 -9.57
N VAL A 11 -18.50 -33.02 -8.64
CA VAL A 11 -17.95 -32.24 -7.53
C VAL A 11 -16.66 -31.50 -7.93
N LEU A 12 -15.90 -32.03 -8.87
CA LEU A 12 -14.77 -31.32 -9.50
C LEU A 12 -15.24 -30.45 -10.68
N LEU A 13 -16.35 -30.77 -11.34
CA LEU A 13 -16.94 -29.94 -12.42
C LEU A 13 -17.51 -28.59 -11.95
N ALA A 14 -17.68 -28.35 -10.65
CA ALA A 14 -17.91 -26.99 -10.15
C ALA A 14 -16.65 -26.08 -10.24
N ILE A 15 -15.53 -26.63 -10.72
CA ILE A 15 -14.26 -25.94 -10.98
C ILE A 15 -14.08 -25.65 -12.49
N ALA A 16 -14.87 -26.22 -13.41
CA ALA A 16 -14.76 -25.95 -14.85
C ALA A 16 -16.13 -26.00 -15.56
N ASP A 17 -16.51 -24.87 -16.14
CA ASP A 17 -17.73 -24.60 -16.92
C ASP A 17 -17.70 -25.26 -18.32
N THR A 18 -17.28 -26.52 -18.45
CA THR A 18 -17.11 -27.18 -19.76
C THR A 18 -17.69 -28.59 -19.82
N GLU A 19 -18.55 -28.79 -20.82
CA GLU A 19 -19.22 -30.03 -21.24
C GLU A 19 -18.24 -31.20 -21.41
N TYR A 20 -18.59 -32.37 -20.86
CA TYR A 20 -17.75 -33.56 -20.89
C TYR A 20 -18.46 -34.77 -21.57
N ASN A 21 -17.84 -35.30 -22.63
CA ASN A 21 -18.23 -36.53 -23.37
C ASN A 21 -17.38 -37.71 -22.87
N GLY A 22 -18.03 -38.82 -22.52
CA GLY A 22 -17.48 -39.90 -21.69
C GLY A 22 -16.54 -40.91 -22.35
N GLU A 23 -15.41 -41.19 -21.68
CA GLU A 23 -14.59 -42.39 -21.81
C GLU A 23 -13.80 -42.63 -20.49
N SER A 24 -13.96 -43.77 -19.78
CA SER A 24 -13.84 -43.76 -18.30
C SER A 24 -12.54 -44.23 -17.61
N ASP A 25 -11.62 -44.98 -18.23
CA ASP A 25 -10.54 -45.62 -17.42
C ASP A 25 -9.19 -44.88 -17.46
N LYS A 26 -8.97 -44.02 -18.46
CA LYS A 26 -7.84 -43.05 -18.48
C LYS A 26 -8.21 -41.70 -17.87
N LEU A 27 -9.43 -41.59 -17.35
CA LEU A 27 -10.04 -40.33 -16.98
C LEU A 27 -9.78 -39.92 -15.53
N GLU A 28 -9.68 -40.90 -14.62
CA GLU A 28 -9.52 -40.65 -13.19
C GLU A 28 -8.15 -40.07 -12.83
N GLU A 29 -7.07 -40.60 -13.43
CA GLU A 29 -5.70 -40.07 -13.25
C GLU A 29 -5.52 -38.70 -13.93
N LEU A 30 -6.13 -38.50 -15.11
CA LEU A 30 -6.05 -37.24 -15.84
C LEU A 30 -6.76 -36.11 -15.08
N ASP A 31 -7.89 -36.40 -14.42
CA ASP A 31 -8.70 -35.41 -13.72
C ASP A 31 -8.11 -34.97 -12.37
N ILE A 32 -7.49 -35.90 -11.61
CA ILE A 32 -6.79 -35.54 -10.37
C ILE A 32 -5.58 -34.64 -10.66
N LYS A 33 -4.79 -34.99 -11.68
CA LYS A 33 -3.65 -34.17 -12.13
C LYS A 33 -4.12 -32.78 -12.59
N ASN A 34 -5.23 -32.71 -13.33
CA ASN A 34 -5.82 -31.44 -13.75
C ASN A 34 -6.29 -30.60 -12.55
N ALA A 35 -6.94 -31.20 -11.55
CA ALA A 35 -7.37 -30.52 -10.34
C ALA A 35 -6.19 -29.92 -9.55
N ILE A 36 -5.08 -30.67 -9.43
CA ILE A 36 -3.83 -30.17 -8.82
C ILE A 36 -3.28 -28.99 -9.62
N VAL A 37 -3.20 -29.12 -10.95
CA VAL A 37 -2.70 -28.05 -11.84
C VAL A 37 -3.55 -26.79 -11.72
N GLU A 38 -4.87 -26.91 -11.66
CA GLU A 38 -5.78 -25.77 -11.49
C GLU A 38 -5.65 -25.11 -10.10
N LEU A 39 -5.52 -25.89 -9.02
CA LEU A 39 -5.23 -25.34 -7.70
C LEU A 39 -3.88 -24.61 -7.67
N GLN A 40 -2.83 -25.20 -8.24
CA GLN A 40 -1.52 -24.57 -8.37
C GLN A 40 -1.59 -23.28 -9.19
N LYS A 41 -2.39 -23.26 -10.26
CA LYS A 41 -2.62 -22.06 -11.07
C LYS A 41 -3.30 -20.96 -10.26
N LYS A 42 -4.34 -21.28 -9.48
CA LYS A 42 -5.03 -20.33 -8.59
C LYS A 42 -4.09 -19.75 -7.53
N ILE A 43 -3.29 -20.60 -6.88
CA ILE A 43 -2.29 -20.18 -5.88
C ILE A 43 -1.27 -19.23 -6.52
N ARG A 44 -0.72 -19.60 -7.68
CA ARG A 44 0.25 -18.77 -8.41
C ARG A 44 -0.36 -17.44 -8.87
N SER A 45 -1.58 -17.46 -9.39
CA SER A 45 -2.32 -16.26 -9.78
C SER A 45 -2.51 -15.34 -8.58
N GLN A 46 -2.95 -15.87 -7.45
CA GLN A 46 -3.14 -15.09 -6.23
C GLN A 46 -1.84 -14.44 -5.73
N MET A 47 -0.72 -15.19 -5.78
CA MET A 47 0.60 -14.64 -5.43
C MET A 47 1.02 -13.53 -6.39
N ALA A 48 0.84 -13.72 -7.70
CA ALA A 48 1.15 -12.71 -8.71
C ALA A 48 0.31 -11.44 -8.51
N ASP A 49 -1.01 -11.58 -8.31
CA ASP A 49 -1.92 -10.47 -8.06
C ASP A 49 -1.56 -9.67 -6.80
N ASN A 50 -1.14 -10.37 -5.73
CA ASN A 50 -0.70 -9.72 -4.49
C ASN A 50 0.58 -8.91 -4.70
N VAL A 51 1.56 -9.46 -5.43
CA VAL A 51 2.81 -8.77 -5.77
C VAL A 51 2.52 -7.56 -6.66
N GLU A 52 1.68 -7.72 -7.67
CA GLU A 52 1.26 -6.63 -8.54
C GLU A 52 0.56 -5.51 -7.75
N ALA A 53 -0.38 -5.86 -6.87
CA ALA A 53 -1.07 -4.92 -6.01
C ALA A 53 -0.09 -4.14 -5.11
N LEU A 54 0.91 -4.80 -4.55
CA LEU A 54 1.96 -4.16 -3.74
C LEU A 54 2.81 -3.18 -4.56
N ILE A 55 3.23 -3.58 -5.77
CA ILE A 55 4.03 -2.73 -6.65
C ILE A 55 3.24 -1.47 -7.05
N TRP A 56 2.00 -1.65 -7.51
CA TRP A 56 1.13 -0.54 -7.91
C TRP A 56 0.83 0.40 -6.75
N THR A 57 0.45 -0.15 -5.60
CA THR A 57 0.16 0.66 -4.41
C THR A 57 1.39 1.46 -4.02
N ARG A 58 2.58 0.85 -3.94
CA ARG A 58 3.83 1.55 -3.63
C ARG A 58 4.14 2.68 -4.60
N ALA A 59 4.02 2.43 -5.91
CA ALA A 59 4.26 3.45 -6.93
C ALA A 59 3.26 4.61 -6.82
N PHE A 60 1.98 4.29 -6.61
CA PHE A 60 0.92 5.28 -6.44
C PHE A 60 1.15 6.16 -5.22
N LEU A 61 1.39 5.58 -4.03
CA LEU A 61 1.60 6.33 -2.80
C LEU A 61 2.87 7.20 -2.88
N ALA A 62 3.96 6.68 -3.45
CA ALA A 62 5.19 7.45 -3.66
C ALA A 62 4.96 8.66 -4.59
N THR A 63 4.14 8.49 -5.64
CA THR A 63 3.78 9.59 -6.54
C THR A 63 2.96 10.65 -5.81
N LYS A 64 1.95 10.24 -5.03
CA LYS A 64 1.13 11.17 -4.23
C LYS A 64 1.95 11.90 -3.17
N GLN A 65 2.88 11.21 -2.51
CA GLN A 65 3.81 11.81 -1.56
C GLN A 65 4.67 12.91 -2.21
N LYS A 66 5.23 12.65 -3.40
CA LYS A 66 6.00 13.66 -4.14
C LYS A 66 5.14 14.87 -4.52
N ILE A 67 3.94 14.66 -5.05
CA ILE A 67 3.03 15.75 -5.42
C ILE A 67 2.70 16.61 -4.20
N ALA A 68 2.33 15.99 -3.08
CA ALA A 68 2.02 16.71 -1.85
C ALA A 68 3.23 17.49 -1.33
N TYR A 69 4.41 16.87 -1.32
CA TYR A 69 5.65 17.52 -0.90
C TYR A 69 6.03 18.71 -1.80
N TYR A 70 5.89 18.59 -3.12
CA TYR A 70 6.16 19.71 -4.03
C TYR A 70 5.17 20.86 -3.85
N GLY A 71 3.90 20.56 -3.57
CA GLY A 71 2.92 21.59 -3.18
C GLY A 71 3.37 22.35 -1.93
N PHE A 72 3.84 21.62 -0.91
CA PHE A 72 4.39 22.22 0.31
C PHE A 72 5.67 23.04 0.06
N GLU A 73 6.60 22.53 -0.74
CA GLU A 73 7.85 23.21 -1.11
C GLU A 73 7.61 24.50 -1.91
N SER A 74 6.57 24.51 -2.75
CA SER A 74 6.11 25.72 -3.43
C SER A 74 5.67 26.78 -2.43
N ASN A 75 4.90 26.40 -1.40
CA ASN A 75 4.47 27.33 -0.35
C ASN A 75 5.67 27.89 0.43
N LEU A 76 6.65 27.06 0.79
CA LEU A 76 7.89 27.52 1.45
C LEU A 76 8.62 28.57 0.60
N SER A 77 8.73 28.30 -0.70
CA SER A 77 9.41 29.19 -1.65
C SER A 77 8.69 30.53 -1.79
N GLU A 78 7.36 30.51 -1.83
CA GLU A 78 6.53 31.72 -1.88
C GLU A 78 6.73 32.57 -0.62
N VAL A 79 6.73 31.96 0.56
CA VAL A 79 6.97 32.66 1.83
C VAL A 79 8.36 33.27 1.87
N LEU A 80 9.40 32.51 1.52
CA LEU A 80 10.76 33.03 1.48
C LEU A 80 10.87 34.23 0.53
N HIS A 81 10.21 34.17 -0.63
CA HIS A 81 10.19 35.27 -1.58
C HIS A 81 9.51 36.53 -1.01
N LYS A 82 8.36 36.38 -0.33
CA LYS A 82 7.69 37.48 0.36
C LYS A 82 8.57 38.12 1.43
N ILE A 83 9.25 37.30 2.23
CA ILE A 83 10.20 37.78 3.24
C ILE A 83 11.34 38.56 2.58
N ARG A 84 11.90 38.05 1.47
CA ARG A 84 12.97 38.77 0.74
C ARG A 84 12.53 40.14 0.24
N ILE A 85 11.32 40.23 -0.32
CA ILE A 85 10.75 41.51 -0.78
C ILE A 85 10.64 42.47 0.40
N ALA A 86 10.11 42.01 1.54
CA ALA A 86 9.93 42.85 2.72
C ALA A 86 11.28 43.35 3.29
N VAL A 87 12.29 42.49 3.34
CA VAL A 87 13.66 42.84 3.78
C VAL A 87 14.30 43.85 2.83
N ASN A 88 14.17 43.66 1.51
CA ASN A 88 14.68 44.62 0.54
C ASN A 88 14.01 46.00 0.71
N SER A 89 12.68 46.03 0.93
CA SER A 89 11.96 47.29 1.20
C SER A 89 12.48 47.99 2.46
N MET A 90 12.74 47.25 3.53
CA MET A 90 13.33 47.80 4.76
C MET A 90 14.72 48.37 4.53
N ARG A 91 15.54 47.68 3.74
CA ARG A 91 16.87 48.14 3.36
C ARG A 91 16.82 49.42 2.53
N ASP A 92 15.87 49.52 1.61
CA ASP A 92 15.68 50.73 0.79
C ASP A 92 15.20 51.94 1.64
N GLU A 93 14.53 51.69 2.77
CA GLU A 93 14.21 52.69 3.80
C GLU A 93 15.41 53.04 4.72
N GLY A 94 16.57 52.40 4.51
CA GLY A 94 17.78 52.62 5.29
C GLY A 94 17.86 51.82 6.59
N HIS A 95 17.08 50.73 6.71
CA HIS A 95 17.08 49.86 7.88
C HIS A 95 17.90 48.58 7.63
N GLU A 96 18.73 48.20 8.60
CA GLU A 96 19.42 46.90 8.57
C GLU A 96 18.45 45.78 8.98
N ALA A 97 18.09 44.93 8.02
CA ALA A 97 17.09 43.87 8.20
C ALA A 97 17.49 42.50 7.61
N GLU A 98 18.74 42.35 7.15
CA GLU A 98 19.20 41.11 6.50
C GLU A 98 19.21 39.92 7.47
N TYR A 99 19.53 40.14 8.75
CA TYR A 99 19.49 39.09 9.77
C TYR A 99 18.10 38.44 9.89
N CYS A 100 17.01 39.20 9.71
CA CYS A 100 15.65 38.65 9.69
C CYS A 100 15.44 37.68 8.52
N TYR A 101 16.07 37.94 7.35
CA TYR A 101 16.03 37.04 6.21
C TYR A 101 16.78 35.73 6.50
N ASP A 102 17.99 35.83 7.03
CA ASP A 102 18.85 34.68 7.30
C ASP A 102 18.22 33.73 8.34
N GLU A 103 17.66 34.28 9.43
CA GLU A 103 16.93 33.51 10.43
C GLU A 103 15.73 32.77 9.82
N ALA A 104 14.92 33.47 9.01
CA ALA A 104 13.77 32.85 8.36
C ALA A 104 14.19 31.78 7.34
N LEU A 105 15.28 32.01 6.59
CA LEU A 105 15.82 31.05 5.63
C LEU A 105 16.23 29.74 6.33
N ASP A 106 16.89 29.84 7.47
CA ASP A 106 17.34 28.66 8.22
C ASP A 106 16.17 27.88 8.83
N GLU A 107 15.17 28.57 9.38
CA GLU A 107 13.95 27.92 9.88
C GLU A 107 13.15 27.25 8.74
N LEU A 108 13.02 27.89 7.58
CA LEU A 108 12.36 27.31 6.41
C LEU A 108 13.10 26.07 5.88
N LYS A 109 14.44 26.06 5.87
CA LYS A 109 15.23 24.87 5.51
C LYS A 109 15.02 23.72 6.49
N ARG A 110 14.97 24.02 7.80
CA ARG A 110 14.67 23.00 8.83
C ARG A 110 13.27 22.42 8.63
N LEU A 111 12.29 23.29 8.38
CA LEU A 111 10.91 22.89 8.10
C LEU A 111 10.79 22.04 6.84
N GLN A 112 11.49 22.40 5.75
CA GLN A 112 11.55 21.62 4.51
C GLN A 112 12.05 20.19 4.76
N LYS A 113 13.15 20.05 5.52
CA LYS A 113 13.72 18.74 5.86
C LYS A 113 12.78 17.91 6.74
N ASP A 114 12.17 18.52 7.77
CA ASP A 114 11.19 17.87 8.65
C ASP A 114 9.98 17.36 7.86
N ALA A 115 9.41 18.22 7.00
CA ALA A 115 8.28 17.87 6.14
C ALA A 115 8.63 16.73 5.19
N LYS A 116 9.80 16.77 4.53
CA LYS A 116 10.24 15.69 3.63
C LYS A 116 10.27 14.33 4.33
N MET A 117 10.79 14.27 5.55
CA MET A 117 10.83 13.04 6.36
C MET A 117 9.41 12.59 6.73
N LYS A 118 8.60 13.48 7.30
CA LYS A 118 7.23 13.16 7.74
C LYS A 118 6.32 12.68 6.59
N PHE A 119 6.46 13.28 5.41
CA PHE A 119 5.72 12.86 4.23
C PHE A 119 6.16 11.47 3.74
N ALA A 120 7.46 11.16 3.82
CA ALA A 120 7.97 9.82 3.51
C ALA A 120 7.50 8.77 4.53
N ASP A 121 7.43 9.13 5.82
CA ASP A 121 6.94 8.24 6.88
C ASP A 121 5.47 7.83 6.67
N CYS A 122 4.64 8.72 6.10
CA CYS A 122 3.28 8.36 5.70
C CYS A 122 3.28 7.20 4.69
N VAL A 123 4.12 7.24 3.65
CA VAL A 123 4.22 6.16 2.65
C VAL A 123 4.70 4.88 3.31
N ASN A 124 5.78 4.96 4.08
CA ASN A 124 6.41 3.78 4.68
C ASN A 124 5.46 3.05 5.63
N SER A 125 4.76 3.80 6.48
CA SER A 125 3.79 3.24 7.43
C SER A 125 2.61 2.59 6.70
N CYS A 126 2.06 3.25 5.67
CA CYS A 126 0.95 2.70 4.89
C CYS A 126 1.35 1.42 4.14
N ILE A 127 2.55 1.39 3.54
CA ILE A 127 3.05 0.19 2.83
C ILE A 127 3.32 -0.96 3.80
N GLN A 128 3.86 -0.67 4.98
CA GLN A 128 4.05 -1.69 6.01
C GLN A 128 2.71 -2.31 6.43
N ASN A 129 1.71 -1.48 6.72
CA ASN A 129 0.37 -1.95 7.08
C ASN A 129 -0.27 -2.76 5.94
N PHE A 130 -0.19 -2.27 4.70
CA PHE A 130 -0.70 -2.99 3.53
C PHE A 130 -0.02 -4.35 3.35
N THR A 131 1.30 -4.43 3.54
CA THR A 131 2.06 -5.69 3.45
C THR A 131 1.63 -6.68 4.54
N VAL A 132 1.42 -6.21 5.77
CA VAL A 132 0.90 -7.05 6.87
C VAL A 132 -0.50 -7.56 6.54
N SER A 133 -1.38 -6.72 6.03
CA SER A 133 -2.74 -7.12 5.62
C SER A 133 -2.75 -8.08 4.44
N LEU A 134 -1.79 -7.96 3.51
CA LEU A 134 -1.58 -8.94 2.45
C LEU A 134 -1.05 -10.26 2.98
N ASN A 135 -0.22 -10.28 4.02
CA ASN A 135 0.24 -11.53 4.64
C ASN A 135 -0.91 -12.35 5.23
N ALA A 136 -2.06 -11.75 5.56
CA ALA A 136 -3.25 -12.52 5.92
C ALA A 136 -3.71 -13.48 4.79
N THR A 137 -3.37 -13.19 3.53
CA THR A 137 -3.61 -14.09 2.40
C THR A 137 -2.67 -15.29 2.38
N GLU A 138 -1.57 -15.29 3.15
CA GLU A 138 -0.66 -16.42 3.27
C GLU A 138 -1.36 -17.65 3.88
N THR A 139 -2.25 -17.44 4.85
CA THR A 139 -3.10 -18.49 5.41
C THR A 139 -3.94 -19.16 4.31
N PHE A 140 -4.55 -18.37 3.43
CA PHE A 140 -5.31 -18.87 2.28
C PHE A 140 -4.42 -19.65 1.30
N LEU A 141 -3.22 -19.15 0.99
CA LEU A 141 -2.27 -19.84 0.11
C LEU A 141 -1.81 -21.17 0.71
N ASN A 142 -1.58 -21.21 2.03
CA ASN A 142 -1.18 -22.42 2.75
C ASN A 142 -2.30 -23.45 2.78
N GLU A 143 -3.56 -23.05 2.91
CA GLU A 143 -4.70 -23.96 2.79
C GLU A 143 -4.77 -24.58 1.38
N GLY A 144 -4.56 -23.78 0.33
CA GLY A 144 -4.47 -24.29 -1.04
C GLY A 144 -3.36 -25.33 -1.22
N ARG A 145 -2.18 -25.08 -0.65
CA ARG A 145 -1.05 -26.04 -0.66
C ARG A 145 -1.39 -27.31 0.12
N ALA A 146 -2.02 -27.18 1.28
CA ALA A 146 -2.45 -28.33 2.09
C ALA A 146 -3.46 -29.21 1.34
N ILE A 147 -4.41 -28.60 0.61
CA ILE A 147 -5.35 -29.34 -0.26
C ILE A 147 -4.58 -30.12 -1.33
N ILE A 148 -3.58 -29.52 -1.98
CA ILE A 148 -2.75 -30.22 -2.98
C ILE A 148 -2.02 -31.41 -2.35
N THR A 149 -1.40 -31.24 -1.19
CA THR A 149 -0.73 -32.33 -0.46
C THR A 149 -1.69 -33.47 -0.17
N ILE A 150 -2.90 -33.17 0.32
CA ILE A 150 -3.92 -34.20 0.60
C ILE A 150 -4.31 -34.95 -0.68
N ILE A 151 -4.49 -34.26 -1.80
CA ILE A 151 -4.85 -34.91 -3.06
C ILE A 151 -3.72 -35.84 -3.52
N ASN A 152 -2.45 -35.41 -3.41
CA ASN A 152 -1.29 -36.24 -3.74
C ASN A 152 -1.20 -37.48 -2.82
N ASP A 153 -1.33 -37.30 -1.50
CA ASP A 153 -1.26 -38.41 -0.54
C ASP A 153 -2.36 -39.45 -0.81
N VAL A 154 -3.57 -38.99 -1.15
CA VAL A 154 -4.69 -39.87 -1.52
C VAL A 154 -4.40 -40.61 -2.81
N TYR A 155 -3.85 -39.93 -3.81
CA TYR A 155 -3.47 -40.55 -5.07
C TYR A 155 -2.42 -41.65 -4.85
N ASP A 156 -1.37 -41.37 -4.07
CA ASP A 156 -0.30 -42.33 -3.78
C ASP A 156 -0.81 -43.54 -2.98
N ILE A 157 -1.66 -43.32 -1.97
CA ILE A 157 -2.25 -44.39 -1.14
C ILE A 157 -3.26 -45.23 -1.94
N CYS A 158 -4.01 -44.64 -2.86
CA CYS A 158 -5.02 -45.38 -3.59
C CYS A 158 -4.43 -46.11 -4.80
N THR A 159 -3.37 -45.60 -5.42
CA THR A 159 -2.74 -46.24 -6.60
C THR A 159 -1.98 -47.52 -6.27
N ILE A 160 -1.57 -47.74 -5.02
CA ILE A 160 -1.00 -49.03 -4.57
C ILE A 160 -2.04 -50.15 -4.48
N LEU A 161 -3.34 -49.83 -4.49
CA LEU A 161 -4.42 -50.83 -4.44
C LEU A 161 -4.66 -51.45 -5.83
N PRO A 162 -5.22 -52.67 -5.90
CA PRO A 162 -5.68 -53.24 -7.17
C PRO A 162 -6.67 -52.29 -7.88
N ALA A 163 -6.59 -52.19 -9.21
CA ALA A 163 -7.37 -51.26 -10.05
C ALA A 163 -8.87 -51.18 -9.66
N VAL A 164 -9.49 -52.34 -9.39
CA VAL A 164 -10.90 -52.46 -8.99
C VAL A 164 -11.27 -51.71 -7.69
N ASN A 165 -10.29 -51.40 -6.84
CA ASN A 165 -10.48 -50.71 -5.55
C ASN A 165 -9.97 -49.27 -5.55
N GLN A 166 -9.22 -48.86 -6.59
CA GLN A 166 -8.60 -47.53 -6.64
C GLN A 166 -9.65 -46.42 -6.67
N THR A 167 -10.63 -46.52 -7.57
CA THR A 167 -11.73 -45.55 -7.72
C THR A 167 -12.49 -45.33 -6.41
N ASN A 168 -12.85 -46.42 -5.71
CA ASN A 168 -13.59 -46.32 -4.46
C ASN A 168 -12.74 -45.69 -3.33
N CYS A 169 -11.45 -46.02 -3.29
CA CYS A 169 -10.50 -45.40 -2.36
C CYS A 169 -10.41 -43.89 -2.60
N ILE A 170 -10.16 -43.48 -3.84
CA ILE A 170 -10.06 -42.07 -4.24
C ILE A 170 -11.35 -41.33 -3.87
N PHE A 171 -12.51 -41.90 -4.21
CA PHE A 171 -13.81 -41.29 -3.93
C PHE A 171 -14.03 -41.04 -2.43
N ILE A 172 -13.78 -42.04 -1.58
CA ILE A 172 -13.97 -41.91 -0.13
C ILE A 172 -13.09 -40.79 0.43
N HIS A 173 -11.84 -40.71 -0.01
CA HIS A 173 -10.88 -39.74 0.50
C HIS A 173 -11.10 -38.32 -0.05
N ILE A 174 -11.44 -38.16 -1.33
CA ILE A 174 -11.77 -36.86 -1.92
C ILE A 174 -13.07 -36.32 -1.32
N ASN A 175 -14.10 -37.16 -1.16
CA ASN A 175 -15.38 -36.71 -0.63
C ASN A 175 -15.26 -36.19 0.82
N LYS A 176 -14.37 -36.77 1.63
CA LYS A 176 -14.02 -36.25 2.98
C LYS A 176 -13.44 -34.84 2.94
N ASN A 177 -12.76 -34.45 1.86
CA ASN A 177 -12.09 -33.17 1.72
C ASN A 177 -12.87 -32.16 0.85
N ARG A 178 -14.01 -32.56 0.29
CA ARG A 178 -14.87 -31.73 -0.57
C ARG A 178 -15.19 -30.36 0.06
N PHE A 179 -15.50 -30.35 1.35
CA PHE A 179 -15.86 -29.13 2.06
C PHE A 179 -14.71 -28.12 2.11
N ARG A 180 -13.47 -28.59 2.30
CA ARG A 180 -12.27 -27.72 2.31
C ARG A 180 -12.03 -27.09 0.94
N VAL A 181 -12.14 -27.88 -0.13
CA VAL A 181 -12.03 -27.39 -1.52
C VAL A 181 -13.12 -26.36 -1.83
N ALA A 182 -14.35 -26.58 -1.36
CA ALA A 182 -15.45 -25.65 -1.54
C ALA A 182 -15.22 -24.31 -0.81
N ILE A 183 -14.73 -24.34 0.43
CA ILE A 183 -14.34 -23.13 1.17
C ILE A 183 -13.22 -22.40 0.43
N PHE A 184 -12.15 -23.10 0.05
CA PHE A 184 -11.03 -22.50 -0.67
C PHE A 184 -11.49 -21.81 -1.96
N ASN A 185 -12.34 -22.45 -2.76
CA ASN A 185 -12.86 -21.85 -3.99
C ASN A 185 -13.76 -20.63 -3.72
N LYS A 186 -14.52 -20.63 -2.62
CA LYS A 186 -15.32 -19.48 -2.20
C LYS A 186 -14.42 -18.32 -1.81
N GLU A 187 -13.41 -18.57 -0.98
CA GLU A 187 -12.46 -17.53 -0.54
C GLU A 187 -11.64 -16.99 -1.71
N TYR A 188 -11.20 -17.86 -2.62
CA TYR A 188 -10.49 -17.46 -3.85
C TYR A 188 -11.29 -16.42 -4.64
N LYS A 189 -12.60 -16.62 -4.81
CA LYS A 189 -13.49 -15.68 -5.51
C LYS A 189 -13.64 -14.33 -4.79
N LEU A 190 -13.40 -14.28 -3.48
CA LEU A 190 -13.47 -13.05 -2.68
C LEU A 190 -12.14 -12.28 -2.65
N GLN A 191 -11.02 -12.92 -3.00
CA GLN A 191 -9.70 -12.31 -2.96
C GLN A 191 -9.56 -11.01 -3.78
N PRO A 192 -10.12 -10.89 -5.01
CA PRO A 192 -10.06 -9.64 -5.75
C PRO A 192 -10.71 -8.48 -4.98
N ALA A 193 -11.91 -8.69 -4.43
CA ALA A 193 -12.62 -7.68 -3.67
C ALA A 193 -11.88 -7.29 -2.38
N TYR A 194 -11.32 -8.29 -1.68
CA TYR A 194 -10.49 -8.06 -0.49
C TYR A 194 -9.26 -7.19 -0.81
N ARG A 195 -8.55 -7.48 -1.92
CA ARG A 195 -7.42 -6.63 -2.35
C ARG A 195 -7.84 -5.21 -2.66
N THR A 196 -8.94 -5.01 -3.39
CA THR A 196 -9.46 -3.67 -3.69
C THR A 196 -9.79 -2.90 -2.42
N MET A 197 -10.41 -3.55 -1.44
CA MET A 197 -10.67 -2.96 -0.13
C MET A 197 -9.37 -2.52 0.55
N LEU A 198 -8.37 -3.40 0.64
CA LEU A 198 -7.08 -3.07 1.25
C LEU A 198 -6.37 -1.89 0.57
N ILE A 199 -6.42 -1.83 -0.77
CA ILE A 199 -5.84 -0.72 -1.55
C ILE A 199 -6.56 0.59 -1.19
N ASN A 200 -7.89 0.59 -1.15
CA ASN A 200 -8.67 1.78 -0.83
C ASN A 200 -8.42 2.28 0.59
N ASP A 201 -8.36 1.37 1.56
CA ASP A 201 -8.05 1.71 2.96
C ASP A 201 -6.65 2.34 3.06
N THR A 202 -5.66 1.71 2.42
CA THR A 202 -4.28 2.22 2.38
C THR A 202 -4.18 3.61 1.75
N ILE A 203 -4.91 3.84 0.65
CA ILE A 203 -4.97 5.15 -0.01
C ILE A 203 -5.62 6.19 0.91
N THR A 204 -6.69 5.82 1.61
CA THR A 204 -7.39 6.70 2.54
C THR A 204 -6.48 7.11 3.69
N ASP A 205 -5.82 6.14 4.33
CA ASP A 205 -4.88 6.37 5.43
C ASP A 205 -3.72 7.27 4.97
N MET A 206 -3.19 7.03 3.77
CA MET A 206 -2.13 7.86 3.20
C MET A 206 -2.57 9.32 3.04
N PHE A 207 -3.75 9.57 2.45
CA PHE A 207 -4.23 10.93 2.26
C PHE A 207 -4.52 11.64 3.58
N GLN A 208 -5.05 10.92 4.58
CA GLN A 208 -5.23 11.47 5.91
C GLN A 208 -3.90 11.84 6.55
N CYS A 209 -2.89 10.96 6.48
CA CYS A 209 -1.55 11.23 6.98
C CYS A 209 -0.92 12.45 6.29
N LEU A 210 -0.93 12.49 4.95
CA LEU A 210 -0.38 13.62 4.19
C LEU A 210 -1.06 14.94 4.55
N ARG A 211 -2.39 14.95 4.67
CA ARG A 211 -3.14 16.14 5.06
C ARG A 211 -2.71 16.63 6.43
N LEU A 212 -2.66 15.75 7.42
CA LEU A 212 -2.20 16.11 8.77
C LEU A 212 -0.79 16.68 8.76
N ARG A 213 0.15 16.07 8.01
CA ARG A 213 1.53 16.58 7.90
C ARG A 213 1.62 17.91 7.17
N ASN A 214 0.79 18.11 6.16
CA ASN A 214 0.69 19.38 5.46
C ASN A 214 0.14 20.47 6.40
N ASP A 215 -0.94 20.19 7.12
CA ASP A 215 -1.56 21.15 8.05
C ASP A 215 -0.58 21.54 9.17
N ASP A 216 0.12 20.57 9.77
CA ASP A 216 1.20 20.81 10.74
C ASP A 216 2.30 21.71 10.15
N GLY A 217 2.71 21.43 8.90
CA GLY A 217 3.73 22.20 8.19
C GLY A 217 3.28 23.63 7.88
N MET A 218 2.04 23.81 7.44
CA MET A 218 1.47 25.12 7.13
C MET A 218 1.29 25.97 8.40
N ALA A 219 0.95 25.36 9.53
CA ALA A 219 0.90 26.07 10.81
C ALA A 219 2.27 26.61 11.22
N LYS A 220 3.33 25.79 11.13
CA LYS A 220 4.71 26.23 11.37
C LYS A 220 5.17 27.29 10.39
N LEU A 221 4.78 27.18 9.12
CA LEU A 221 5.09 28.18 8.10
C LEU A 221 4.48 29.55 8.45
N ALA A 222 3.22 29.57 8.91
CA ALA A 222 2.56 30.79 9.37
C ALA A 222 3.22 31.39 10.62
N GLU A 223 3.72 30.54 11.53
CA GLU A 223 4.50 30.98 12.69
C GLU A 223 5.80 31.68 12.26
N ILE A 224 6.56 31.08 11.33
CA ILE A 224 7.78 31.68 10.77
C ILE A 224 7.48 33.04 10.13
N GLU A 225 6.42 33.13 9.32
CA GLU A 225 5.99 34.41 8.75
C GLU A 225 5.69 35.47 9.82
N SER A 226 5.02 35.07 10.90
CA SER A 226 4.65 35.97 12.00
C SER A 226 5.88 36.48 12.74
N VAL A 227 6.81 35.59 13.09
CA VAL A 227 8.08 35.92 13.75
C VAL A 227 8.91 36.84 12.86
N ASN A 228 9.00 36.56 11.56
CA ASN A 228 9.73 37.42 10.63
C ASN A 228 9.12 38.83 10.53
N LYS A 229 7.78 38.95 10.48
CA LYS A 229 7.09 40.25 10.52
C LYS A 229 7.41 41.04 11.79
N LEU A 230 7.55 40.38 12.94
CA LEU A 230 7.95 41.03 14.19
C LEU A 230 9.42 41.48 14.14
N CYS A 231 10.31 40.64 13.61
CA CYS A 231 11.72 40.98 13.40
C CYS A 231 11.88 42.26 12.56
N LEU A 232 11.18 42.33 11.42
CA LEU A 232 11.21 43.50 10.54
C LEU A 232 10.69 44.78 11.22
N ARG A 233 9.66 44.67 12.08
CA ARG A 233 9.21 45.82 12.87
C ARG A 233 10.26 46.27 13.89
N GLY A 234 10.95 45.33 14.52
CA GLY A 234 12.05 45.63 15.45
C GLY A 234 13.21 46.36 14.77
N ALA A 235 13.63 45.88 13.58
CA ALA A 235 14.64 46.55 12.75
C ALA A 235 14.26 48.00 12.44
N LYS A 236 12.98 48.26 12.13
CA LYS A 236 12.46 49.61 11.89
C LYS A 236 12.65 50.52 13.11
N GLN A 237 12.30 50.03 14.31
CA GLN A 237 12.33 50.83 15.53
C GLN A 237 13.75 51.17 15.99
N LEU A 238 14.72 50.26 15.85
CA LEU A 238 16.12 50.49 16.26
C LEU A 238 16.76 51.65 15.49
N SER A 239 16.49 51.77 14.20
CA SER A 239 17.01 52.85 13.36
C SER A 239 16.45 54.25 13.67
N VAL A 240 15.29 54.32 14.34
CA VAL A 240 14.69 55.60 14.77
C VAL A 240 15.44 56.10 16.00
N ILE A 241 15.79 55.21 16.92
CA ILE A 241 16.52 55.53 18.14
C ILE A 241 17.93 56.04 17.80
N GLU A 242 18.61 55.45 16.81
CA GLU A 242 19.94 55.92 16.37
C GLU A 242 19.93 57.32 15.72
N LYS A 243 18.80 57.74 15.14
CA LYS A 243 18.66 59.09 14.55
C LYS A 243 18.38 60.18 15.59
N ASP A 244 17.86 59.81 16.76
CA ASP A 244 17.54 60.74 17.86
C ASP A 244 18.71 60.91 18.87
N VAL A 245 19.83 60.22 18.67
CA VAL A 245 21.06 60.47 19.43
C VAL A 245 21.78 61.67 18.81
N ASP A 246 21.55 62.85 19.38
CA ASP A 246 22.19 64.11 19.01
C ASP A 246 23.72 64.00 19.10
N PRO A 247 24.48 64.22 18.00
CA PRO A 247 25.93 64.13 17.98
C PRO A 247 26.64 65.31 18.71
N THR A 248 25.90 66.20 19.37
CA THR A 248 26.48 67.35 20.10
C THR A 248 27.03 67.03 21.50
N PHE A 249 26.98 65.77 21.95
CA PHE A 249 27.64 65.31 23.18
C PHE A 249 28.91 64.48 22.87
N THR A 250 29.91 65.10 22.23
CA THR A 250 31.32 64.70 22.31
C THR A 250 32.21 65.92 22.37
#